data_AF-A0A316GH24-F1
#
_entry.id   AF-A0A316GH24-F1
#
_cell.length_a   1.000
_cell.length_b   1.000
_cell.length_c   1.000
_cell.angle_alpha   90.00
_cell.angle_beta   90.00
_cell.angle_gamma   90.00
#
_symmetry.space_group_name_H-M   'P 1'
#
loop_
_entity.id
_entity.type
_entity.pdbx_description
1 polymer ?
#
loop_
_entity_poly.entity_id
_entity_poly.type
_entity_poly.pdbx_seq_one_letter_code
_entity_poly.pdbx_strand_id
1 'polypeptide(L)' 'MRKAVVNSPARVSTDPFYSSDCRLALEPSIQGLMDMVIKAGWTPNEVSYTIMMLGVQKLELCSTDEQHRLDAH' A
#
# COMPACT_ATOMS: atom_id res chain seq x y z
N MET A 1 -1.63 -19.43 6.88
CA MET A 1 -2.48 -18.41 6.22
C MET A 1 -2.05 -18.30 4.76
N ARG A 2 -2.98 -18.32 3.79
CA ARG A 2 -2.62 -17.98 2.40
C ARG A 2 -2.28 -16.50 2.35
N LYS A 3 -1.09 -16.16 1.88
CA LYS A 3 -0.70 -14.76 1.66
C LYS A 3 -1.63 -14.20 0.57
N ALA A 4 -2.28 -13.06 0.82
CA ALA A 4 -3.01 -12.38 -0.24
C ALA A 4 -2.00 -12.05 -1.37
N VAL A 5 -2.32 -12.46 -2.60
CA VAL A 5 -1.47 -12.18 -3.76
C VAL A 5 -1.96 -10.86 -4.35
N VAL A 6 -1.14 -9.82 -4.22
CA VAL A 6 -1.34 -8.55 -4.92
C VAL A 6 -0.59 -8.65 -6.25
N ASN A 7 -1.32 -8.55 -7.36
CA ASN A 7 -0.72 -8.56 -8.68
C ASN A 7 -0.11 -7.19 -8.99
N SER A 8 1.01 -7.15 -9.71
CA SER A 8 1.52 -5.91 -10.28
C SER A 8 0.52 -5.32 -11.28
N PRO A 9 0.45 -3.98 -11.41
CA PRO A 9 -0.33 -3.35 -12.47
C PRO A 9 0.10 -3.90 -13.84
N ALA A 10 -0.86 -4.20 -14.71
CA ALA A 10 -0.57 -4.77 -16.03
C ALA A 10 -0.05 -3.70 -17.02
N ARG A 11 -0.43 -2.44 -16.79
CA ARG A 11 -0.07 -1.29 -17.63
C ARG A 11 1.20 -0.61 -17.13
N VAL A 12 1.88 0.09 -18.04
CA VAL A 12 3.00 0.97 -17.71
C VAL A 12 2.51 2.28 -17.09
N SER A 13 3.37 2.95 -16.33
CA SER A 13 3.02 4.15 -15.54
C SER A 13 2.56 5.36 -16.36
N THR A 14 2.88 5.41 -17.64
CA THR A 14 2.47 6.48 -18.56
C THR A 14 1.06 6.28 -19.13
N ASP A 15 0.45 5.11 -18.94
CA ASP A 15 -0.90 4.82 -19.41
C ASP A 15 -1.95 5.60 -18.59
N PRO A 16 -2.93 6.28 -19.22
CA PRO A 16 -3.96 7.04 -18.51
C PRO A 16 -4.75 6.23 -17.47
N PHE A 17 -4.82 4.91 -17.63
CA PHE A 17 -5.55 4.00 -16.75
C PHE A 17 -4.66 3.31 -15.71
N TYR A 18 -3.34 3.57 -15.70
CA TYR A 18 -2.41 2.98 -14.75
C TYR A 18 -2.85 3.17 -13.29
N SER A 19 -3.28 4.38 -12.94
CA SER A 19 -3.80 4.71 -11.61
C SER A 19 -5.00 3.84 -11.22
N SER A 20 -5.90 3.57 -12.18
CA SER A 20 -7.06 2.71 -11.95
C SER A 20 -6.66 1.26 -11.73
N ASP A 21 -5.70 0.74 -12.50
CA ASP A 21 -5.18 -0.62 -12.34
C ASP A 21 -4.49 -0.80 -10.97
N CYS A 22 -3.68 0.19 -10.55
CA CYS A 22 -3.08 0.20 -9.22
C CYS A 22 -4.14 0.14 -8.11
N ARG A 23 -5.20 0.94 -8.23
CA ARG A 23 -6.30 0.96 -7.26
C ARG A 23 -6.99 -0.41 -7.19
N LEU A 24 -7.36 -0.97 -8.34
CA LEU A 24 -8.05 -2.26 -8.40
C LEU A 24 -7.21 -3.42 -7.83
N ALA A 25 -5.88 -3.38 -8.01
CA ALA A 25 -4.98 -4.38 -7.47
C ALA A 25 -4.93 -4.39 -5.93
N LEU A 26 -5.07 -3.21 -5.30
CA LEU A 26 -4.94 -3.04 -3.85
C LEU A 26 -6.28 -3.00 -3.11
N GLU A 27 -7.34 -2.54 -3.78
CA GLU A 27 -8.67 -2.30 -3.20
C GLU A 27 -9.20 -3.48 -2.37
N PRO A 28 -9.18 -4.74 -2.84
CA PRO A 28 -9.69 -5.86 -2.03
C PRO A 28 -8.93 -6.06 -0.72
N SER A 29 -7.60 -5.88 -0.74
CA SER A 29 -6.75 -6.07 0.45
C SER A 29 -6.94 -4.94 1.44
N ILE A 30 -7.04 -3.69 0.95
CA ILE A 30 -7.25 -2.51 1.77
C ILE A 30 -8.66 -2.51 2.37
N GLN A 31 -9.69 -2.81 1.58
CA GLN A 31 -11.07 -2.89 2.07
C GLN A 31 -11.22 -3.97 3.16
N GLY A 32 -10.65 -5.16 2.94
CA GLY A 32 -10.67 -6.23 3.94
C GLY A 32 -10.00 -5.82 5.25
N LEU A 33 -8.88 -5.09 5.18
CA LEU A 33 -8.21 -4.54 6.36
C LEU A 33 -9.09 -3.50 7.07
N MET A 34 -9.63 -2.53 6.32
CA MET A 34 -10.50 -1.47 6.86
C MET A 34 -11.72 -2.07 7.57
N ASP A 35 -12.38 -3.06 6.97
CA ASP A 35 -13.53 -3.74 7.56
C ASP A 35 -13.18 -4.43 8.89
N MET A 36 -11.99 -5.04 9.00
CA MET A 36 -11.53 -5.70 10.23
C MET A 36 -11.31 -4.69 11.36
N VAL A 37 -10.66 -3.56 11.08
CA VAL A 37 -10.36 -2.55 12.12
C VAL A 37 -11.60 -1.74 12.50
N ILE A 38 -12.50 -1.47 11.55
CA ILE A 38 -13.81 -0.85 11.85
C ILE A 38 -14.63 -1.77 12.76
N LYS A 39 -14.66 -3.09 12.48
CA LYS A 39 -15.30 -4.07 13.37
C LYS A 39 -14.67 -4.14 14.76
N ALA A 40 -13.38 -3.81 14.88
CA ALA A 40 -12.68 -3.69 16.16
C ALA A 40 -12.98 -2.36 16.90
N GLY A 41 -13.83 -1.49 16.34
CA GLY A 41 -14.28 -0.25 16.97
C GLY A 41 -13.52 1.01 16.55
N TRP A 42 -12.66 0.93 15.53
CA TRP A 42 -11.93 2.09 15.05
C TRP A 42 -12.85 3.03 14.27
N THR A 43 -12.64 4.33 14.45
CA THR A 43 -13.34 5.37 13.66
C THR A 43 -12.74 5.46 12.25
N PRO A 44 -13.52 5.89 11.24
CA PRO A 44 -13.00 6.08 9.88
C PRO A 44 -11.75 7.00 9.80
N ASN A 45 -11.68 8.00 10.67
CA ASN A 45 -10.54 8.92 10.73
C ASN A 45 -9.27 8.24 11.25
N GLU A 46 -9.37 7.41 12.30
CA GLU A 46 -8.23 6.64 12.80
C GLU A 46 -7.73 5.65 11.74
N VAL A 47 -8.64 4.95 11.07
CA VAL A 47 -8.30 3.98 10.03
C VAL A 47 -7.56 4.64 8.87
N SER A 48 -8.13 5.71 8.31
CA SER A 48 -7.55 6.42 7.16
C SER A 48 -6.20 7.05 7.49
N TYR A 49 -6.07 7.72 8.65
CA TYR A 49 -4.82 8.31 9.10
C TYR A 49 -3.72 7.25 9.31
N THR A 50 -4.03 6.16 10.01
CA THR A 50 -3.05 5.10 10.29
C THR A 50 -2.58 4.41 9.01
N ILE A 51 -3.49 4.08 8.08
CA ILE A 51 -3.11 3.45 6.81
C ILE A 51 -2.17 4.35 6.01
N MET A 52 -2.48 5.65 5.93
CA MET A 52 -1.64 6.62 5.25
C MET A 52 -0.23 6.69 5.87
N MET A 53 -0.15 6.83 7.19
CA MET A 53 1.12 6.95 7.91
C MET A 53 1.98 5.68 7.79
N LEU A 54 1.38 4.49 7.87
CA LEU A 54 2.10 3.24 7.66
C LEU A 54 2.66 3.12 6.24
N GLY A 55 1.93 3.61 5.24
CA GLY A 55 2.40 3.68 3.86
C GLY A 55 3.64 4.57 3.72
N VAL A 56 3.57 5.79 4.27
CA VAL A 56 4.69 6.74 4.27
C VAL A 56 5.93 6.14 4.96
N GLN A 57 5.78 5.64 6.19
CA GLN A 57 6.88 5.03 6.94
C GLN A 57 7.54 3.88 6.18
N LYS A 58 6.74 3.02 5.51
CA LYS A 58 7.29 1.91 4.74
C LYS A 58 8.11 2.39 3.54
N LEU A 59 7.67 3.45 2.87
CA LEU A 59 8.35 4.03 1.71
C LEU A 59 9.62 4.80 2.10
N GLU A 60 9.60 5.53 3.22
CA GLU A 60 10.78 6.19 3.79
C GLU A 60 11.87 5.17 4.14
N LEU A 61 11.50 4.06 4.79
CA LEU A 61 12.42 2.96 5.08
C LEU A 61 12.95 2.33 3.79
N CYS A 62 12.10 2.15 2.77
CA CYS A 62 12.53 1.63 1.48
C CYS A 62 13.54 2.54 0.78
N SER A 63 13.35 3.88 0.86
CA SER A 63 14.31 4.84 0.30
C SER A 63 15.65 4.84 1.04
N THR A 64 15.65 4.59 2.36
CA THR A 64 16.88 4.54 3.17
C THR A 64 17.68 3.27 2.92
N ASP A 65 16.99 2.13 2.73
CA ASP A 65 17.61 0.84 2.39
C ASP A 65 18.18 0.85 0.96
N GLU A 66 17.51 1.53 0.02
CA GLU A 66 17.98 1.68 -1.36
C GLU A 66 19.20 2.61 -1.45
N GLN A 67 19.21 3.71 -0.69
CA GLN A 67 20.33 4.64 -0.60
C GLN A 67 21.59 3.97 -0.01
N HIS A 68 21.46 3.20 1.08
CA HIS A 68 22.59 2.44 1.65
C HIS A 68 23.21 1.42 0.69
N ARG A 69 22.42 0.85 -0.23
CA ARG A 69 22.92 -0.11 -1.23
C ARG A 69 23.66 0.57 -2.37
N LEU A 70 23.31 1.82 -2.70
CA LEU A 70 23.98 2.61 -3.73
C LEU A 70 25.28 3.25 -3.20
N ASP A 71 25.32 3.60 -1.92
CA ASP A 71 26.51 4.19 -1.28
C ASP A 71 27.59 3.16 -0.88
N ALA A 72 27.28 1.86 -0.96
CA ALA A 72 28.18 0.75 -0.64
C ALA A 72 28.93 0.17 -1.85
N HIS A 73 28.83 0.80 -3.03
CA HIS A 73 29.45 0.40 -4.29
C HIS A 73 30.27 1.53 -4.91
#